data_AF-A0A1B1YK09-F1
#
_entry.id   AF-A0A1B1YK09-F1
#
_cell.length_a   1.000
_cell.length_b   1.000
_cell.length_c   1.000
_cell.angle_alpha   90.00
_cell.angle_beta   90.00
_cell.angle_gamma   90.00
#
_symmetry.space_group_name_H-M   'P 1'
#
loop_
_entity.id
_entity.type
_entity.pdbx_description
1 polymer ?
#
loop_
_entity_poly.entity_id
_entity_poly.type
_entity_poly.pdbx_seq_one_letter_code
_entity_poly.pdbx_strand_id
1 'polypeptide(L)'
;MKKIEKFCVCFLSFIIVLSYILVLPVNAAGEYSDYLDSVMNMVLERYYRDVTREKLLEGALKGIFGGLDDYTVFYDMEEAESFFTSMEGNYQGIGVEIMQTSEGALITRVFDNSPAESAGLLPDDIIVTVNGQDVKGLSTQDIANLIKGEKGTIVEIGVIRGSSDEIIYFSVERNVVNLSPVEWKIYDDVMYIKLESFSSNSAHYFGQALKEADSRGIKKLVLDLRNNPGGEVSQAVNIAKFLVSKGIITTLDFKSEEYQDVVYRSHLEKPKYVTAVLVNGNTASASEILAGAIQDSGDGFLVGTKTFGKGVFQNVYPILNPEAYEKYKSLYGESIVDGYEWMNKYNIRVMQSDIIGWVKITTGHYLTRNGRMIDGVGLIPDFAVEDYSLIEGIDINSIKELGSDRTIELNGVGNDVYSCEKILKIKGYDIDTPDNILDAKTSDALKKYQADKGIKVTGVLDGTTKNKLNEDLNNLRFTIDKPLAKAIELLKLLN
;
A
#
# COMPACT_ATOMS: atom_id res chain seq x y z
N MET A 1 -56.95 -85.85 50.77
CA MET A 1 -58.03 -84.85 50.60
C MET A 1 -57.45 -83.53 50.13
N LYS A 2 -58.24 -82.71 49.42
CA LYS A 2 -57.87 -81.39 48.88
C LYS A 2 -57.35 -80.42 49.96
N LYS A 3 -56.44 -79.50 49.58
CA LYS A 3 -56.66 -78.06 49.80
C LYS A 3 -55.94 -77.19 48.77
N ILE A 4 -56.45 -75.96 48.66
CA ILE A 4 -56.22 -74.88 47.67
C ILE A 4 -56.29 -73.59 48.53
N GLU A 5 -55.61 -72.47 48.29
CA GLU A 5 -54.93 -71.90 47.10
C GLU A 5 -53.43 -71.60 47.46
N LYS A 6 -52.62 -70.66 46.94
CA LYS A 6 -52.80 -69.52 46.01
C LYS A 6 -51.51 -69.24 45.19
N PHE A 7 -51.50 -68.11 44.46
CA PHE A 7 -50.46 -67.61 43.55
C PHE A 7 -49.66 -66.47 44.21
N CYS A 8 -48.35 -66.34 43.91
CA CYS A 8 -47.64 -65.06 43.99
C CYS A 8 -46.40 -65.10 43.08
N VAL A 9 -46.11 -64.01 42.37
CA VAL A 9 -45.00 -63.91 41.41
C VAL A 9 -43.89 -63.06 42.01
N CYS A 10 -42.68 -63.60 42.09
CA CYS A 10 -41.47 -62.81 42.34
C CYS A 10 -40.50 -62.96 41.17
N PHE A 11 -40.26 -61.85 40.46
CA PHE A 11 -39.03 -61.69 39.68
C PHE A 11 -37.82 -61.82 40.61
N LEU A 12 -36.77 -62.51 40.16
CA LEU A 12 -35.40 -62.17 40.56
C LEU A 12 -34.55 -62.11 39.30
N SER A 13 -34.10 -60.91 38.97
CA SER A 13 -33.42 -60.58 37.73
C SER A 13 -31.93 -60.93 37.76
N PHE A 14 -31.42 -61.32 36.59
CA PHE A 14 -30.00 -61.55 36.34
C PHE A 14 -29.19 -60.27 36.60
N ILE A 15 -28.17 -60.33 37.46
CA ILE A 15 -27.17 -59.26 37.56
C ILE A 15 -26.09 -59.52 36.51
N ILE A 16 -26.24 -58.90 35.34
CA ILE A 16 -25.13 -58.76 34.39
C ILE A 16 -24.34 -57.53 34.83
N VAL A 17 -23.11 -57.74 35.31
CA VAL A 17 -22.15 -56.65 35.55
C VAL A 17 -21.61 -56.21 34.20
N LEU A 18 -22.39 -55.38 33.50
CA LEU A 18 -22.05 -54.84 32.20
C LEU A 18 -21.08 -53.66 32.40
N SER A 19 -19.78 -53.95 32.38
CA SER A 19 -18.71 -52.95 32.53
C SER A 19 -18.62 -52.05 31.30
N TYR A 20 -19.52 -51.06 31.20
CA TYR A 20 -19.34 -49.92 30.32
C TYR A 20 -18.10 -49.14 30.76
N ILE A 21 -16.96 -49.42 30.12
CA ILE A 21 -15.85 -48.48 30.11
C ILE A 21 -16.32 -47.31 29.26
N LEU A 22 -16.79 -46.27 29.94
CA LEU A 22 -17.18 -45.02 29.32
C LEU A 22 -15.88 -44.30 28.91
N VAL A 23 -15.39 -44.62 27.70
CA VAL A 23 -14.33 -43.84 27.05
C VAL A 23 -14.96 -42.49 26.69
N LEU A 24 -14.92 -41.57 27.65
CA LEU A 24 -15.11 -40.15 27.37
C LEU A 24 -14.07 -39.76 26.31
N PRO A 25 -14.44 -38.97 25.29
CA PRO A 25 -13.43 -38.34 24.45
C PRO A 25 -12.56 -37.48 25.37
N VAL A 26 -11.25 -37.75 25.37
CA VAL A 26 -10.30 -36.84 26.01
C VAL A 26 -10.37 -35.54 25.22
N ASN A 27 -10.69 -34.43 25.89
CA ASN A 27 -10.80 -33.13 25.24
C ASN A 27 -9.41 -32.65 24.82
N ALA A 28 -8.99 -33.00 23.60
CA ALA A 28 -7.71 -32.59 23.01
C ALA A 28 -7.51 -31.06 23.02
N ALA A 29 -8.60 -30.28 23.04
CA ALA A 29 -8.56 -28.83 23.23
C ALA A 29 -7.89 -28.39 24.55
N GLY A 30 -7.97 -29.19 25.62
CA GLY A 30 -7.26 -28.92 26.88
C GLY A 30 -5.78 -29.26 26.79
N GLU A 31 -5.44 -30.39 26.15
CA GLU A 31 -4.06 -30.90 26.06
C GLU A 31 -3.10 -29.89 25.41
N TYR A 32 -3.54 -29.18 24.36
CA TYR A 32 -2.74 -28.14 23.71
C TYR A 32 -2.64 -26.84 24.50
N SER A 33 -3.66 -26.48 25.30
CA SER A 33 -3.62 -25.29 26.15
C SER A 33 -2.62 -25.48 27.29
N ASP A 34 -2.73 -26.58 28.03
CA ASP A 34 -1.81 -26.93 29.13
C ASP A 34 -0.36 -27.07 28.62
N TYR A 35 -0.18 -27.60 27.42
CA TYR A 35 1.13 -27.69 26.77
C TYR A 35 1.72 -26.31 26.44
N LEU A 36 0.93 -25.41 25.84
CA LEU A 36 1.42 -24.07 25.47
C LEU A 36 1.74 -23.23 26.71
N ASP A 37 0.93 -23.31 27.76
CA ASP A 37 1.23 -22.67 29.05
C ASP A 37 2.48 -23.27 29.71
N SER A 38 2.68 -24.58 29.64
CA SER A 38 3.92 -25.23 30.12
C SER A 38 5.16 -24.73 29.38
N VAL A 39 5.09 -24.56 28.05
CA VAL A 39 6.17 -23.97 27.24
C VAL A 39 6.41 -22.51 27.61
N MET A 40 5.37 -21.68 27.75
CA MET A 40 5.52 -20.29 28.18
C MET A 40 6.13 -20.17 29.57
N ASN A 41 5.68 -20.99 30.53
CA ASN A 41 6.25 -21.04 31.88
C ASN A 41 7.74 -21.46 31.87
N MET A 42 8.14 -22.42 31.02
CA MET A 42 9.54 -22.79 30.85
C MET A 42 10.39 -21.63 30.30
N VAL A 43 9.87 -20.85 29.36
CA VAL A 43 10.57 -19.67 28.83
C VAL A 43 10.71 -18.59 29.92
N LEU A 44 9.64 -18.31 30.67
CA LEU A 44 9.66 -17.36 31.80
C LEU A 44 10.61 -17.78 32.95
N GLU A 45 10.79 -19.09 33.18
CA GLU A 45 11.73 -19.62 34.18
C GLU A 45 13.20 -19.57 33.71
N ARG A 46 13.47 -19.79 32.42
CA ARG A 46 14.81 -20.16 31.93
C ARG A 46 15.45 -19.21 30.92
N TYR A 47 14.69 -18.27 30.37
CA TYR A 47 15.26 -17.27 29.47
C TYR A 47 16.09 -16.25 30.27
N TYR A 48 17.26 -15.89 29.75
CA TYR A 48 18.23 -15.05 30.47
C TYR A 48 17.84 -13.56 30.58
N ARG A 49 16.81 -13.13 29.85
CA ARG A 49 16.31 -11.74 29.84
C ARG A 49 14.84 -11.71 30.24
N ASP A 50 14.41 -10.57 30.75
CA ASP A 50 12.99 -10.32 31.03
C ASP A 50 12.14 -10.44 29.74
N VAL A 51 11.00 -11.13 29.85
CA VAL A 51 10.00 -11.27 28.79
C VAL A 51 8.62 -11.40 29.44
N THR A 52 7.58 -10.82 28.84
CA THR A 52 6.20 -10.89 29.35
C THR A 52 5.44 -12.07 28.74
N ARG A 53 4.45 -12.63 29.46
CA ARG A 53 3.53 -13.64 28.89
C ARG A 53 2.79 -13.11 27.65
N GLU A 54 2.51 -11.80 27.63
CA GLU A 54 1.94 -11.10 26.48
C GLU A 54 2.84 -11.16 25.24
N LYS A 55 4.14 -10.85 25.35
CA LYS A 55 5.06 -10.95 24.20
C LYS A 55 5.28 -12.40 23.75
N LEU A 56 5.18 -13.37 24.66
CA LEU A 56 5.17 -14.81 24.29
C LEU A 56 3.89 -15.20 23.55
N LEU A 57 2.73 -14.68 23.96
CA LEU A 57 1.45 -14.90 23.28
C LEU A 57 1.42 -14.24 21.89
N GLU A 58 1.88 -13.00 21.74
CA GLU A 58 2.08 -12.38 20.42
C GLU A 58 2.99 -13.23 19.53
N GLY A 59 4.13 -13.71 20.06
CA GLY A 59 5.03 -14.59 19.32
C GLY A 59 4.38 -15.90 18.89
N ALA A 60 3.53 -16.49 19.74
CA ALA A 60 2.73 -17.66 19.40
C ALA A 60 1.68 -17.36 18.33
N LEU A 61 0.97 -16.23 18.41
CA LEU A 61 -0.01 -15.80 17.41
C LEU A 61 0.64 -15.51 16.05
N LYS A 62 1.78 -14.81 16.02
CA LYS A 62 2.58 -14.61 14.80
C LYS A 62 3.06 -15.93 14.21
N GLY A 63 3.45 -16.90 15.04
CA GLY A 63 3.81 -18.26 14.61
C GLY A 63 2.65 -19.09 14.07
N ILE A 64 1.46 -18.99 14.68
CA ILE A 64 0.24 -19.70 14.25
C ILE A 64 -0.25 -19.17 12.90
N PHE A 65 -0.37 -17.85 12.77
CA PHE A 65 -0.94 -17.23 11.56
C PHE A 65 0.06 -17.12 10.42
N GLY A 66 1.32 -16.75 10.69
CA GLY A 66 2.41 -16.71 9.70
C GLY A 66 2.87 -18.09 9.21
N GLY A 67 2.34 -19.17 9.78
CA GLY A 67 2.55 -20.54 9.31
C GLY A 67 1.52 -21.04 8.29
N LEU A 68 0.54 -20.20 7.88
CA LEU A 68 -0.57 -20.63 7.01
C LEU A 68 -0.30 -20.39 5.51
N ASP A 69 0.06 -19.17 5.12
CA ASP A 69 0.46 -18.80 3.75
C ASP A 69 1.33 -17.53 3.76
N ASP A 70 1.91 -17.16 2.62
CA ASP A 70 2.79 -15.98 2.45
C ASP A 70 2.06 -14.62 2.61
N TYR A 71 0.76 -14.62 2.91
CA TYR A 71 -0.08 -13.42 2.97
C TYR A 71 -0.75 -13.21 4.33
N THR A 72 -0.85 -14.27 5.12
CA THR A 72 -1.51 -14.28 6.42
C THR A 72 -0.55 -13.80 7.49
N VAL A 73 -0.91 -12.72 8.17
CA VAL A 73 -0.05 -12.04 9.15
C VAL A 73 -0.89 -11.67 10.37
N PHE A 74 -0.39 -12.01 11.56
CA PHE A 74 -0.84 -11.36 12.79
C PHE A 74 0.01 -10.11 13.02
N TYR A 75 -0.68 -8.98 13.10
CA TYR A 75 -0.13 -7.70 13.49
C TYR A 75 -0.37 -7.47 14.97
N ASP A 76 0.67 -7.12 15.72
CA ASP A 76 0.47 -6.48 17.04
C ASP A 76 -0.10 -5.06 16.86
N MET A 77 -0.40 -4.36 17.96
CA MET A 77 -1.13 -3.09 17.89
C MET A 77 -0.37 -1.97 17.15
N GLU A 78 0.96 -1.95 17.19
CA GLU A 78 1.80 -0.95 16.51
C GLU A 78 1.91 -1.26 15.00
N GLU A 79 2.10 -2.53 14.67
CA GLU A 79 2.06 -3.02 13.29
C GLU A 79 0.68 -2.82 12.65
N ALA A 80 -0.40 -3.00 13.41
CA ALA A 80 -1.78 -2.83 12.95
C ALA A 80 -2.11 -1.35 12.70
N GLU A 81 -1.74 -0.44 13.60
CA GLU A 81 -1.88 1.02 13.37
C GLU A 81 -1.14 1.43 12.09
N SER A 82 0.09 0.94 11.90
CA SER A 82 0.88 1.20 10.69
C SER A 82 0.22 0.65 9.42
N PHE A 83 -0.31 -0.57 9.48
CA PHE A 83 -1.05 -1.20 8.40
C PHE A 83 -2.31 -0.42 8.01
N PHE A 84 -3.19 -0.10 8.97
CA PHE A 84 -4.43 0.64 8.70
C PHE A 84 -4.16 2.05 8.18
N THR A 85 -3.19 2.76 8.75
CA THR A 85 -2.70 4.07 8.25
C THR A 85 -2.37 4.00 6.75
N SER A 86 -1.63 2.97 6.33
CA SER A 86 -1.27 2.76 4.92
C SER A 86 -2.47 2.37 4.03
N MET A 87 -3.41 1.59 4.55
CA MET A 87 -4.57 1.08 3.81
C MET A 87 -5.62 2.18 3.57
N GLU A 88 -5.86 3.02 4.58
CA GLU A 88 -6.66 4.23 4.39
C GLU A 88 -5.98 5.21 3.41
N GLY A 89 -4.64 5.22 3.37
CA GLY A 89 -3.88 6.22 2.64
C GLY A 89 -3.96 7.59 3.32
N ASN A 90 -4.06 7.61 4.65
CA ASN A 90 -4.25 8.79 5.47
C ASN A 90 -3.05 8.97 6.41
N TYR A 91 -2.67 10.21 6.71
CA TYR A 91 -1.52 10.52 7.57
C TYR A 91 -1.82 11.68 8.52
N GLN A 92 -1.51 11.56 9.81
CA GLN A 92 -1.66 12.64 10.79
C GLN A 92 -0.38 13.49 10.89
N GLY A 93 -0.47 14.77 10.52
CA GLY A 93 0.64 15.72 10.55
C GLY A 93 0.38 16.93 9.66
N ILE A 94 1.43 17.43 8.99
CA ILE A 94 1.33 18.63 8.13
C ILE A 94 1.23 18.35 6.62
N GLY A 95 1.59 17.14 6.16
CA GLY A 95 1.52 16.76 4.74
C GLY A 95 2.72 17.19 3.90
N VAL A 96 3.92 16.71 4.27
CA VAL A 96 5.16 16.86 3.48
C VAL A 96 5.90 15.54 3.35
N GLU A 97 6.62 15.34 2.25
CA GLU A 97 7.72 14.37 2.13
C GLU A 97 9.04 15.09 2.41
N ILE A 98 9.96 14.45 3.12
CA ILE A 98 11.26 15.02 3.48
C ILE A 98 12.44 14.08 3.19
N MET A 99 13.59 14.68 2.85
CA MET A 99 14.88 14.01 2.68
C MET A 99 15.92 14.66 3.59
N GLN A 100 16.81 13.87 4.20
CA GLN A 100 17.85 14.38 5.08
C GLN A 100 18.90 15.19 4.28
N THR A 101 19.39 16.30 4.83
CA THR A 101 20.54 17.04 4.31
C THR A 101 21.56 17.30 5.42
N SER A 102 22.71 17.90 5.10
CA SER A 102 23.68 18.32 6.13
C SER A 102 23.13 19.37 7.09
N GLU A 103 22.14 20.15 6.66
CA GLU A 103 21.58 21.30 7.37
C GLU A 103 20.28 20.99 8.12
N GLY A 104 19.58 19.92 7.75
CA GLY A 104 18.27 19.58 8.32
C GLY A 104 17.50 18.62 7.41
N ALA A 105 16.29 19.01 6.99
CA ALA A 105 15.45 18.21 6.11
C ALA A 105 14.89 19.01 4.91
N LEU A 106 15.26 18.62 3.69
CA LEU A 106 14.73 19.17 2.44
C LEU A 106 13.30 18.66 2.20
N ILE A 107 12.35 19.55 1.93
CA ILE A 107 11.00 19.20 1.49
C ILE A 107 11.04 18.75 0.02
N THR A 108 10.78 17.46 -0.21
CA THR A 108 10.76 16.85 -1.55
C THR A 108 9.38 16.85 -2.20
N ARG A 109 8.33 17.06 -1.38
CA ARG A 109 6.93 17.25 -1.79
C ARG A 109 6.17 17.94 -0.67
N VAL A 110 5.25 18.81 -1.06
CA VAL A 110 4.11 19.23 -0.23
C VAL A 110 2.88 18.59 -0.86
N PHE A 111 1.98 18.02 -0.06
CA PHE A 111 0.76 17.39 -0.59
C PHE A 111 -0.34 18.42 -0.83
N ASP A 112 -1.03 18.31 -1.96
CA ASP A 112 -2.16 19.17 -2.35
C ASP A 112 -3.26 19.15 -1.28
N ASN A 113 -3.83 20.31 -0.94
CA ASN A 113 -4.84 20.50 0.12
C ASN A 113 -4.35 20.15 1.55
N SER A 114 -3.04 20.06 1.77
CA SER A 114 -2.47 19.80 3.10
C SER A 114 -2.40 21.07 3.97
N PRO A 115 -2.23 20.92 5.30
CA PRO A 115 -1.89 22.03 6.17
C PRO A 115 -0.58 22.74 5.78
N ALA A 116 0.44 22.01 5.30
CA ALA A 116 1.70 22.60 4.86
C ALA A 116 1.53 23.49 3.62
N GLU A 117 0.76 23.04 2.61
CA GLU A 117 0.38 23.87 1.46
C GLU A 117 -0.39 25.12 1.93
N SER A 118 -1.38 24.92 2.79
CA SER A 118 -2.22 25.99 3.35
C SER A 118 -1.43 27.03 4.14
N ALA A 119 -0.34 26.63 4.79
CA ALA A 119 0.58 27.52 5.50
C ALA A 119 1.58 28.24 4.56
N GLY A 120 1.79 27.73 3.34
CA GLY A 120 2.75 28.28 2.38
C GLY A 120 4.17 27.70 2.49
N LEU A 121 4.33 26.50 3.05
CA LEU A 121 5.52 25.67 2.85
C LEU A 121 5.58 25.18 1.40
N LEU A 122 6.78 25.03 0.86
CA LEU A 122 7.03 24.69 -0.55
C LEU A 122 8.04 23.55 -0.68
N PRO A 123 8.04 22.79 -1.80
CA PRO A 123 9.21 22.03 -2.21
C PRO A 123 10.44 22.94 -2.33
N ASP A 124 11.63 22.38 -2.14
CA ASP A 124 12.93 23.09 -2.02
C ASP A 124 13.13 23.93 -0.73
N ASP A 125 12.16 24.00 0.18
CA ASP A 125 12.41 24.47 1.56
C ASP A 125 13.29 23.46 2.32
N ILE A 126 14.20 23.96 3.16
CA ILE A 126 14.98 23.15 4.11
C ILE A 126 14.49 23.46 5.52
N ILE A 127 13.82 22.50 6.16
CA ILE A 127 13.44 22.56 7.58
C ILE A 127 14.71 22.53 8.42
N VAL A 128 14.91 23.59 9.20
CA VAL A 128 16.05 23.78 10.12
C VAL A 128 15.61 23.84 11.58
N THR A 129 14.36 24.19 11.88
CA THR A 129 13.80 24.07 13.24
C THR A 129 12.37 23.52 13.26
N VAL A 130 12.02 22.81 14.35
CA VAL A 130 10.66 22.36 14.66
C VAL A 130 10.36 22.70 16.11
N ASN A 131 9.31 23.49 16.38
CA ASN A 131 8.97 24.06 17.70
C ASN A 131 10.18 24.74 18.40
N GLY A 132 11.02 25.43 17.62
CA GLY A 132 12.25 26.08 18.11
C GLY A 132 13.43 25.14 18.40
N GLN A 133 13.26 23.81 18.29
CA GLN A 133 14.36 22.86 18.34
C GLN A 133 15.08 22.81 16.98
N ASP A 134 16.40 22.99 16.99
CA ASP A 134 17.29 22.74 15.84
C ASP A 134 17.23 21.26 15.43
N VAL A 135 17.00 20.99 14.14
CA VAL A 135 16.92 19.63 13.59
C VAL A 135 18.18 19.18 12.84
N LYS A 136 19.23 20.01 12.80
CA LYS A 136 20.47 19.70 12.08
C LYS A 136 21.13 18.42 12.60
N GLY A 137 21.32 17.45 11.70
CA GLY A 137 21.91 16.14 12.01
C GLY A 137 20.97 15.12 12.65
N LEU A 138 19.70 15.44 12.90
CA LEU A 138 18.67 14.44 13.26
C LEU A 138 18.33 13.56 12.05
N SER A 139 17.81 12.35 12.29
CA SER A 139 17.30 11.51 11.19
C SER A 139 15.95 12.02 10.68
N THR A 140 15.59 11.66 9.44
CA THR A 140 14.23 11.95 8.91
C THR A 140 13.13 11.37 9.79
N GLN A 141 13.38 10.24 10.48
CA GLN A 141 12.41 9.64 11.41
C GLN A 141 12.21 10.50 12.66
N ASP A 142 13.28 11.04 13.24
CA ASP A 142 13.20 11.92 14.41
C ASP A 142 12.48 13.23 14.04
N ILE A 143 12.83 13.81 12.90
CA ILE A 143 12.21 15.04 12.37
C ILE A 143 10.72 14.79 12.08
N ALA A 144 10.37 13.67 11.44
CA ALA A 144 8.99 13.28 11.22
C ALA A 144 8.22 13.08 12.55
N ASN A 145 8.87 12.54 13.59
CA ASN A 145 8.25 12.36 14.91
C ASN A 145 8.00 13.70 15.64
N LEU A 146 8.85 14.72 15.46
CA LEU A 146 8.60 16.08 15.96
C LEU A 146 7.46 16.79 15.20
N ILE A 147 7.36 16.53 13.89
CA ILE A 147 6.33 17.10 13.01
C ILE A 147 4.96 16.42 13.20
N LYS A 148 4.93 15.12 13.50
CA LYS A 148 3.72 14.36 13.91
C LYS A 148 3.14 14.87 15.24
N GLY A 149 1.90 14.48 15.50
CA GLY A 149 1.15 14.84 16.71
C GLY A 149 -0.36 14.85 16.46
N GLU A 150 -1.14 15.01 17.52
CA GLU A 150 -2.61 14.95 17.46
C GLU A 150 -3.22 16.03 16.55
N LYS A 151 -4.30 15.66 15.84
CA LYS A 151 -5.09 16.58 15.03
C LYS A 151 -5.58 17.81 15.83
N GLY A 152 -5.44 18.99 15.25
CA GLY A 152 -5.81 20.28 15.87
C GLY A 152 -4.74 20.87 16.77
N THR A 153 -3.62 20.16 17.02
CA THR A 153 -2.44 20.76 17.65
C THR A 153 -1.60 21.52 16.61
N ILE A 154 -0.89 22.56 17.03
CA ILE A 154 -0.01 23.34 16.15
C ILE A 154 1.43 22.81 16.24
N VAL A 155 2.16 22.91 15.13
CA VAL A 155 3.62 22.81 15.07
C VAL A 155 4.19 24.07 14.41
N GLU A 156 5.26 24.61 14.97
CA GLU A 156 6.02 25.70 14.35
C GLU A 156 7.18 25.09 13.54
N ILE A 157 7.25 25.43 12.25
CA ILE A 157 8.28 24.93 11.32
C ILE A 157 9.12 26.12 10.87
N GLY A 158 10.41 26.14 11.21
CA GLY A 158 11.37 27.11 10.67
C GLY A 158 12.10 26.53 9.47
N VAL A 159 12.03 27.21 8.32
CA VAL A 159 12.69 26.79 7.08
C VAL A 159 13.64 27.84 6.51
N ILE A 160 14.69 27.38 5.86
CA ILE A 160 15.48 28.16 4.91
C ILE A 160 14.89 27.96 3.51
N ARG A 161 14.66 29.05 2.78
CA ARG A 161 14.07 29.04 1.43
C ARG A 161 15.05 29.59 0.39
N GLY A 162 15.33 28.79 -0.64
CA GLY A 162 16.14 29.21 -1.79
C GLY A 162 17.62 29.37 -1.47
N SER A 163 18.09 30.61 -1.33
CA SER A 163 19.48 30.97 -1.03
C SER A 163 19.56 32.10 0.01
N SER A 164 18.56 32.18 0.91
CA SER A 164 18.51 33.15 2.01
C SER A 164 19.07 32.54 3.29
N ASP A 165 19.82 33.31 4.08
CA ASP A 165 20.20 32.93 5.45
C ASP A 165 19.07 33.20 6.47
N GLU A 166 17.95 33.79 6.05
CA GLU A 166 16.79 34.10 6.89
C GLU A 166 15.88 32.88 7.08
N ILE A 167 15.62 32.51 8.34
CA ILE A 167 14.68 31.44 8.70
C ILE A 167 13.25 32.00 8.65
N ILE A 168 12.41 31.42 7.79
CA ILE A 168 10.99 31.74 7.68
C ILE A 168 10.20 30.77 8.58
N TYR A 169 9.38 31.31 9.48
CA TYR A 169 8.61 30.52 10.45
C TYR A 169 7.15 30.34 10.00
N PHE A 170 6.67 29.09 10.05
CA PHE A 170 5.32 28.69 9.66
C PHE A 170 4.63 27.98 10.82
N SER A 171 3.52 28.54 11.32
CA SER A 171 2.64 27.88 12.29
C SER A 171 1.62 27.03 11.56
N VAL A 172 1.73 25.70 11.68
CA VAL A 172 0.91 24.74 10.92
C VAL A 172 0.04 23.92 11.86
N GLU A 173 -1.28 23.87 11.61
CA GLU A 173 -2.20 22.99 12.34
C GLU A 173 -2.08 21.55 11.81
N ARG A 174 -1.80 20.59 12.70
CA ARG A 174 -1.75 19.16 12.33
C ARG A 174 -3.16 18.66 12.00
N ASN A 175 -3.31 17.93 10.91
CA ASN A 175 -4.59 17.36 10.49
C ASN A 175 -4.38 15.98 9.85
N VAL A 176 -5.48 15.31 9.51
CA VAL A 176 -5.45 14.15 8.60
C VAL A 176 -5.21 14.67 7.20
N VAL A 177 -4.15 14.17 6.56
CA VAL A 177 -3.78 14.43 5.16
C VAL A 177 -4.08 13.18 4.37
N ASN A 178 -4.92 13.32 3.34
CA ASN A 178 -5.27 12.24 2.43
C ASN A 178 -4.18 12.15 1.36
N LEU A 179 -3.48 11.02 1.26
CA LEU A 179 -2.44 10.80 0.27
C LEU A 179 -3.08 10.30 -1.03
N SER A 180 -2.72 10.89 -2.17
CA SER A 180 -3.09 10.36 -3.47
C SER A 180 -2.16 9.20 -3.83
N PRO A 181 -2.67 7.96 -4.02
CA PRO A 181 -1.90 6.86 -4.63
C PRO A 181 -1.88 6.97 -6.17
N VAL A 182 -2.40 8.07 -6.73
CA VAL A 182 -2.57 8.30 -8.16
C VAL A 182 -1.70 9.48 -8.60
N GLU A 183 -0.87 9.26 -9.60
CA GLU A 183 -0.16 10.31 -10.34
C GLU A 183 -0.61 10.28 -11.80
N TRP A 184 -0.81 11.44 -12.44
CA TRP A 184 -1.18 11.48 -13.85
C TRP A 184 -0.41 12.53 -14.66
N LYS A 185 -0.22 12.26 -15.95
CA LYS A 185 0.52 13.06 -16.94
C LYS A 185 -0.16 12.94 -18.30
N ILE A 186 0.06 13.90 -19.19
CA ILE A 186 -0.54 13.89 -20.53
C ILE A 186 0.57 13.82 -21.59
N TYR A 187 0.46 12.85 -22.47
CA TYR A 187 1.33 12.64 -23.62
C TYR A 187 0.49 12.72 -24.90
N ASP A 188 0.55 13.85 -25.61
CA ASP A 188 -0.30 14.20 -26.75
C ASP A 188 -1.82 14.05 -26.46
N ASP A 189 -2.46 13.05 -27.08
CA ASP A 189 -3.88 12.70 -26.96
C ASP A 189 -4.15 11.55 -25.96
N VAL A 190 -3.15 11.21 -25.14
CA VAL A 190 -3.16 10.11 -24.17
C VAL A 190 -2.97 10.64 -22.75
N MET A 191 -3.87 10.26 -21.83
CA MET A 191 -3.69 10.47 -20.39
C MET A 191 -3.00 9.23 -19.81
N TYR A 192 -1.83 9.43 -19.23
CA TYR A 192 -1.10 8.44 -18.44
C TYR A 192 -1.49 8.57 -16.97
N ILE A 193 -1.88 7.47 -16.33
CA ILE A 193 -2.24 7.40 -14.93
C ILE A 193 -1.46 6.26 -14.28
N LYS A 194 -0.57 6.58 -13.35
CA LYS A 194 0.09 5.61 -12.46
C LYS A 194 -0.75 5.45 -11.20
N LEU A 195 -1.02 4.22 -10.80
CA LEU A 195 -1.66 3.90 -9.52
C LEU A 195 -0.71 3.02 -8.72
N GLU A 196 -0.21 3.52 -7.59
CA GLU A 196 0.87 2.85 -6.83
C GLU A 196 0.35 1.75 -5.90
N SER A 197 -0.83 1.96 -5.32
CA SER A 197 -1.52 1.01 -4.43
C SER A 197 -3.03 1.28 -4.46
N PHE A 198 -3.82 0.35 -3.92
CA PHE A 198 -5.27 0.53 -3.77
C PHE A 198 -5.61 0.90 -2.31
N SER A 199 -5.34 2.15 -1.91
CA SER A 199 -5.82 2.72 -0.64
C SER A 199 -7.24 3.29 -0.74
N SER A 200 -7.90 3.57 0.39
CA SER A 200 -9.27 4.13 0.44
C SER A 200 -9.49 5.37 -0.45
N ASN A 201 -8.43 6.14 -0.70
CA ASN A 201 -8.47 7.37 -1.52
C ASN A 201 -8.38 7.11 -3.05
N SER A 202 -8.06 5.90 -3.50
CA SER A 202 -7.70 5.59 -4.90
C SER A 202 -8.77 5.98 -5.93
N ALA A 203 -10.02 5.51 -5.77
CA ALA A 203 -11.07 5.77 -6.74
C ALA A 203 -11.47 7.25 -6.82
N HIS A 204 -11.21 8.02 -5.75
CA HIS A 204 -11.43 9.46 -5.73
C HIS A 204 -10.43 10.19 -6.63
N TYR A 205 -9.12 10.01 -6.42
CA TYR A 205 -8.09 10.66 -7.21
C TYR A 205 -8.02 10.15 -8.66
N PHE A 206 -8.33 8.86 -8.90
CA PHE A 206 -8.51 8.35 -10.26
C PHE A 206 -9.65 9.08 -10.98
N GLY A 207 -10.76 9.34 -10.27
CA GLY A 207 -11.86 10.17 -10.74
C GLY A 207 -11.52 11.66 -10.90
N GLN A 208 -10.38 12.15 -10.41
CA GLN A 208 -9.87 13.49 -10.73
C GLN A 208 -9.08 13.48 -12.05
N ALA A 209 -8.17 12.52 -12.24
CA ALA A 209 -7.44 12.33 -13.50
C ALA A 209 -8.40 12.18 -14.70
N LEU A 210 -9.48 11.40 -14.54
CA LEU A 210 -10.53 11.28 -15.56
C LEU A 210 -11.27 12.59 -15.86
N LYS A 211 -11.45 13.49 -14.88
CA LYS A 211 -12.07 14.81 -15.12
C LYS A 211 -11.17 15.73 -15.95
N GLU A 212 -9.85 15.62 -15.79
CA GLU A 212 -8.90 16.36 -16.63
C GLU A 212 -8.80 15.77 -18.04
N ALA A 213 -8.80 14.44 -18.18
CA ALA A 213 -8.92 13.79 -19.48
C ALA A 213 -10.21 14.28 -20.21
N ASP A 214 -11.33 14.34 -19.48
CA ASP A 214 -12.61 14.83 -19.98
C ASP A 214 -12.60 16.30 -20.42
N SER A 215 -12.02 17.20 -19.62
CA SER A 215 -11.99 18.64 -19.95
C SER A 215 -11.12 18.94 -21.19
N ARG A 216 -10.15 18.07 -21.47
CA ARG A 216 -9.26 18.12 -22.64
C ARG A 216 -9.74 17.25 -23.82
N GLY A 217 -10.84 16.50 -23.65
CA GLY A 217 -11.42 15.64 -24.69
C GLY A 217 -10.67 14.33 -24.97
N ILE A 218 -9.73 13.95 -24.10
CA ILE A 218 -8.90 12.74 -24.20
C ILE A 218 -9.75 11.48 -24.04
N LYS A 219 -9.44 10.44 -24.83
CA LYS A 219 -10.14 9.14 -24.81
C LYS A 219 -9.21 7.92 -24.76
N LYS A 220 -7.89 8.14 -24.75
CA LYS A 220 -6.87 7.09 -24.69
C LYS A 220 -6.22 7.16 -23.32
N LEU A 221 -6.23 6.05 -22.58
CA LEU A 221 -5.61 5.94 -21.26
C LEU A 221 -4.46 4.95 -21.30
N VAL A 222 -3.33 5.32 -20.71
CA VAL A 222 -2.34 4.35 -20.21
C VAL A 222 -2.51 4.28 -18.70
N LEU A 223 -2.84 3.10 -18.17
CA LEU A 223 -2.95 2.82 -16.75
C LEU A 223 -1.74 1.99 -16.32
N ASP A 224 -0.82 2.58 -15.57
CA ASP A 224 0.35 1.86 -15.04
C ASP A 224 0.04 1.21 -13.69
N LEU A 225 0.07 -0.12 -13.66
CA LEU A 225 -0.05 -0.97 -12.46
C LEU A 225 1.23 -1.79 -12.21
N ARG A 226 2.35 -1.47 -12.88
CA ARG A 226 3.65 -2.10 -12.61
C ARG A 226 4.07 -1.79 -11.19
N ASN A 227 4.56 -2.81 -10.49
CA ASN A 227 4.95 -2.73 -9.09
C ASN A 227 3.83 -2.36 -8.09
N ASN A 228 2.55 -2.35 -8.51
CA ASN A 228 1.41 -2.17 -7.61
C ASN A 228 0.98 -3.52 -7.00
N PRO A 229 1.18 -3.75 -5.67
CA PRO A 229 0.90 -5.01 -5.00
C PRO A 229 -0.59 -5.25 -4.71
N GLY A 230 -1.47 -4.33 -5.10
CA GLY A 230 -2.89 -4.34 -4.83
C GLY A 230 -3.27 -3.48 -3.63
N GLY A 231 -4.19 -3.99 -2.81
CA GLY A 231 -4.82 -3.26 -1.69
C GLY A 231 -6.32 -3.56 -1.63
N GLU A 232 -7.13 -2.55 -1.38
CA GLU A 232 -8.59 -2.65 -1.29
C GLU A 232 -9.25 -3.12 -2.61
N VAL A 233 -9.90 -4.29 -2.56
CA VAL A 233 -10.72 -4.82 -3.68
C VAL A 233 -11.86 -3.88 -4.05
N SER A 234 -12.46 -3.20 -3.06
CA SER A 234 -13.49 -2.16 -3.24
C SER A 234 -13.03 -1.05 -4.20
N GLN A 235 -11.77 -0.63 -4.11
CA GLN A 235 -11.19 0.44 -4.92
C GLN A 235 -10.94 -0.03 -6.35
N ALA A 236 -10.38 -1.23 -6.54
CA ALA A 236 -10.24 -1.83 -7.87
C ALA A 236 -11.58 -1.99 -8.57
N VAL A 237 -12.60 -2.46 -7.85
CA VAL A 237 -13.99 -2.56 -8.34
C VAL A 237 -14.57 -1.18 -8.66
N ASN A 238 -14.28 -0.13 -7.87
CA ASN A 238 -14.77 1.21 -8.14
C ASN A 238 -14.08 1.89 -9.33
N ILE A 239 -12.77 1.66 -9.52
CA ILE A 239 -12.04 2.13 -10.71
C ILE A 239 -12.50 1.38 -11.96
N ALA A 240 -12.69 0.06 -11.88
CA ALA A 240 -13.19 -0.75 -12.99
C ALA A 240 -14.55 -0.26 -13.53
N LYS A 241 -15.45 0.25 -12.67
CA LYS A 241 -16.76 0.83 -13.08
C LYS A 241 -16.65 2.04 -14.00
N PHE A 242 -15.50 2.72 -14.10
CA PHE A 242 -15.26 3.78 -15.08
C PHE A 242 -14.76 3.26 -16.44
N LEU A 243 -14.18 2.06 -16.47
CA LEU A 243 -13.35 1.57 -17.56
C LEU A 243 -13.92 0.33 -18.29
N VAL A 244 -14.65 -0.54 -17.60
CA VAL A 244 -15.12 -1.82 -18.17
C VAL A 244 -16.62 -1.82 -18.44
N SER A 245 -17.00 -2.41 -19.56
CA SER A 245 -18.39 -2.58 -19.98
C SER A 245 -19.18 -3.48 -19.01
N LYS A 246 -20.50 -3.29 -19.03
CA LYS A 246 -21.51 -4.02 -18.28
C LYS A 246 -21.25 -5.54 -18.23
N GLY A 247 -21.30 -6.11 -17.04
CA GLY A 247 -20.93 -7.51 -16.80
C GLY A 247 -20.32 -7.72 -15.42
N ILE A 248 -19.66 -8.86 -15.21
CA ILE A 248 -18.86 -9.12 -14.00
C ILE A 248 -17.56 -8.29 -14.06
N ILE A 249 -17.05 -7.90 -12.90
CA ILE A 249 -15.70 -7.35 -12.71
C ILE A 249 -14.83 -8.48 -12.13
N THR A 250 -15.23 -9.01 -10.97
CA THR A 250 -14.63 -10.16 -10.29
C THR A 250 -15.69 -10.84 -9.42
N THR A 251 -15.47 -12.11 -9.10
CA THR A 251 -16.22 -12.83 -8.05
C THR A 251 -15.26 -13.15 -6.91
N LEU A 252 -15.67 -12.90 -5.66
CA LEU A 252 -15.01 -13.41 -4.46
C LEU A 252 -15.70 -14.70 -4.01
N ASP A 253 -14.94 -15.78 -3.93
CA ASP A 253 -15.34 -17.15 -3.56
C ASP A 253 -14.86 -17.42 -2.13
N PHE A 254 -15.77 -17.59 -1.18
CA PHE A 254 -15.46 -17.66 0.26
C PHE A 254 -15.39 -19.10 0.77
N LYS A 255 -14.37 -19.40 1.58
CA LYS A 255 -14.23 -20.71 2.25
C LYS A 255 -15.32 -21.00 3.31
N SER A 256 -16.01 -19.98 3.80
CA SER A 256 -16.96 -20.09 4.91
C SER A 256 -18.39 -20.38 4.41
N GLU A 257 -19.05 -21.38 4.99
CA GLU A 257 -20.47 -21.64 4.74
C GLU A 257 -21.41 -20.53 5.29
N GLU A 258 -20.90 -19.64 6.14
CA GLU A 258 -21.65 -18.49 6.71
C GLU A 258 -21.53 -17.21 5.87
N TYR A 259 -20.45 -17.03 5.10
CA TYR A 259 -20.22 -15.84 4.26
C TYR A 259 -20.51 -16.15 2.78
N GLN A 260 -21.44 -15.40 2.17
CA GLN A 260 -21.84 -15.61 0.77
C GLN A 260 -20.87 -14.97 -0.22
N ASP A 261 -20.67 -15.65 -1.36
CA ASP A 261 -19.88 -15.17 -2.49
C ASP A 261 -20.31 -13.78 -3.00
N VAL A 262 -19.32 -12.93 -3.27
CA VAL A 262 -19.56 -11.54 -3.68
C VAL A 262 -19.21 -11.34 -5.16
N VAL A 263 -20.24 -11.23 -6.00
CA VAL A 263 -20.08 -10.97 -7.44
C VAL A 263 -20.16 -9.48 -7.74
N TYR A 264 -19.02 -8.83 -7.93
CA TYR A 264 -18.96 -7.42 -8.32
C TYR A 264 -19.24 -7.24 -9.81
N ARG A 265 -19.97 -6.17 -10.15
CA ARG A 265 -20.46 -5.92 -11.52
C ARG A 265 -20.27 -4.47 -11.96
N SER A 266 -20.01 -4.30 -13.25
CA SER A 266 -20.14 -3.03 -13.95
C SER A 266 -21.55 -2.92 -14.55
N HIS A 267 -22.06 -1.69 -14.60
CA HIS A 267 -23.32 -1.32 -15.27
C HIS A 267 -23.10 -0.29 -16.39
N LEU A 268 -21.84 -0.02 -16.76
CA LEU A 268 -21.47 0.92 -17.80
C LEU A 268 -21.79 0.33 -19.19
N GLU A 269 -22.82 0.84 -19.86
CA GLU A 269 -23.26 0.30 -21.17
C GLU A 269 -22.21 0.45 -22.28
N LYS A 270 -21.35 1.48 -22.19
CA LYS A 270 -20.16 1.64 -23.04
C LYS A 270 -19.08 2.50 -22.35
N PRO A 271 -17.83 2.03 -22.24
CA PRO A 271 -16.72 2.87 -21.78
C PRO A 271 -16.43 4.08 -22.67
N LYS A 272 -16.03 5.18 -22.02
CA LYS A 272 -15.63 6.43 -22.69
C LYS A 272 -14.21 6.35 -23.26
N TYR A 273 -13.38 5.52 -22.64
CA TYR A 273 -11.95 5.41 -22.88
C TYR A 273 -11.59 4.05 -23.47
N VAL A 274 -10.51 4.03 -24.25
CA VAL A 274 -9.75 2.79 -24.52
C VAL A 274 -8.53 2.80 -23.61
N THR A 275 -8.32 1.71 -22.87
CA THR A 275 -7.26 1.63 -21.84
C THR A 275 -6.21 0.59 -22.19
N ALA A 276 -4.96 1.03 -22.33
CA ALA A 276 -3.80 0.14 -22.27
C ALA A 276 -3.34 0.06 -20.82
N VAL A 277 -3.16 -1.13 -20.26
CA VAL A 277 -2.70 -1.33 -18.88
C VAL A 277 -1.26 -1.83 -18.90
N LEU A 278 -0.34 -1.10 -18.26
CA LEU A 278 1.04 -1.57 -18.08
C LEU A 278 1.10 -2.50 -16.87
N VAL A 279 1.68 -3.67 -17.06
CA VAL A 279 1.74 -4.74 -16.05
C VAL A 279 3.12 -5.41 -16.01
N ASN A 280 3.53 -5.85 -14.82
CA ASN A 280 4.75 -6.63 -14.65
C ASN A 280 4.62 -7.69 -13.54
N GLY A 281 5.68 -8.47 -13.31
CA GLY A 281 5.72 -9.53 -12.29
C GLY A 281 5.43 -9.09 -10.84
N ASN A 282 5.40 -7.79 -10.55
CA ASN A 282 5.06 -7.23 -9.24
C ASN A 282 3.63 -6.66 -9.18
N THR A 283 2.90 -6.63 -10.31
CA THR A 283 1.46 -6.33 -10.35
C THR A 283 0.69 -7.49 -9.69
N ALA A 284 0.01 -7.25 -8.56
CA ALA A 284 -0.63 -8.32 -7.77
C ALA A 284 -2.05 -7.98 -7.27
N SER A 285 -2.85 -9.01 -6.95
CA SER A 285 -4.11 -8.90 -6.19
C SER A 285 -5.12 -7.90 -6.79
N ALA A 286 -5.49 -6.83 -6.09
CA ALA A 286 -6.43 -5.81 -6.58
C ALA A 286 -6.01 -5.19 -7.93
N SER A 287 -4.71 -5.13 -8.23
CA SER A 287 -4.18 -4.74 -9.55
C SER A 287 -4.55 -5.75 -10.64
N GLU A 288 -4.49 -7.05 -10.32
CA GLU A 288 -4.85 -8.14 -11.24
C GLU A 288 -6.37 -8.27 -11.37
N ILE A 289 -7.16 -7.92 -10.35
CA ILE A 289 -8.62 -7.75 -10.46
C ILE A 289 -8.95 -6.67 -11.49
N LEU A 290 -8.31 -5.49 -11.42
CA LEU A 290 -8.56 -4.39 -12.34
C LEU A 290 -8.07 -4.70 -13.76
N ALA A 291 -6.83 -5.15 -13.91
CA ALA A 291 -6.24 -5.54 -15.19
C ALA A 291 -7.03 -6.70 -15.84
N GLY A 292 -7.35 -7.73 -15.06
CA GLY A 292 -8.12 -8.89 -15.50
C GLY A 292 -9.53 -8.52 -15.94
N ALA A 293 -10.22 -7.61 -15.24
CA ALA A 293 -11.54 -7.12 -15.64
C ALA A 293 -11.50 -6.32 -16.97
N ILE A 294 -10.47 -5.50 -17.19
CA ILE A 294 -10.27 -4.72 -18.42
C ILE A 294 -9.95 -5.65 -19.62
N GLN A 295 -9.08 -6.64 -19.41
CA GLN A 295 -8.74 -7.63 -20.43
C GLN A 295 -9.94 -8.53 -20.77
N ASP A 296 -10.60 -9.11 -19.76
CA ASP A 296 -11.72 -10.04 -19.95
C ASP A 296 -12.96 -9.38 -20.57
N SER A 297 -13.12 -8.06 -20.46
CA SER A 297 -14.24 -7.34 -21.07
C SER A 297 -13.99 -6.93 -22.52
N GLY A 298 -12.73 -6.88 -22.96
CA GLY A 298 -12.33 -6.41 -24.29
C GLY A 298 -12.41 -4.88 -24.47
N ASP A 299 -12.56 -4.11 -23.39
CA ASP A 299 -12.58 -2.64 -23.43
C ASP A 299 -11.17 -2.02 -23.33
N GLY A 300 -10.16 -2.85 -23.10
CA GLY A 300 -8.75 -2.50 -23.07
C GLY A 300 -7.85 -3.71 -23.27
N PHE A 301 -6.54 -3.53 -23.10
CA PHE A 301 -5.52 -4.56 -23.29
C PHE A 301 -4.32 -4.38 -22.37
N LEU A 302 -3.61 -5.46 -22.08
CA LEU A 302 -2.44 -5.49 -21.22
C LEU A 302 -1.13 -5.43 -22.03
N VAL A 303 -0.15 -4.66 -21.53
CA VAL A 303 1.18 -4.51 -22.13
C VAL A 303 2.25 -4.68 -21.06
N GLY A 304 3.32 -5.42 -21.36
CA GLY A 304 4.44 -5.65 -20.44
C GLY A 304 4.72 -7.12 -20.19
N THR A 305 4.94 -7.51 -18.93
CA THR A 305 5.26 -8.90 -18.56
C THR A 305 4.11 -9.56 -17.78
N LYS A 306 4.21 -10.88 -17.61
CA LYS A 306 3.26 -11.68 -16.82
C LYS A 306 3.12 -11.12 -15.39
N THR A 307 1.90 -11.06 -14.85
CA THR A 307 1.66 -10.58 -13.47
C THR A 307 2.02 -11.61 -12.40
N PHE A 308 2.01 -11.18 -11.13
CA PHE A 308 2.44 -11.97 -9.97
C PHE A 308 1.65 -13.28 -9.81
N GLY A 309 0.32 -13.23 -9.96
CA GLY A 309 -0.58 -14.35 -9.71
C GLY A 309 -0.96 -14.51 -8.24
N LYS A 310 -1.44 -13.44 -7.60
CA LYS A 310 -2.06 -13.52 -6.27
C LYS A 310 -3.58 -13.49 -6.44
N GLY A 311 -4.18 -14.67 -6.57
CA GLY A 311 -5.62 -14.91 -6.75
C GLY A 311 -6.39 -15.13 -5.46
N VAL A 312 -5.77 -14.88 -4.30
CA VAL A 312 -6.39 -14.92 -2.96
C VAL A 312 -6.68 -13.53 -2.42
N PHE A 313 -7.78 -13.40 -1.67
CA PHE A 313 -8.09 -12.19 -0.90
C PHE A 313 -8.00 -12.46 0.61
N GLN A 314 -7.64 -11.42 1.35
CA GLN A 314 -7.50 -11.46 2.81
C GLN A 314 -8.58 -10.59 3.46
N ASN A 315 -9.16 -11.08 4.57
CA ASN A 315 -9.95 -10.27 5.49
C ASN A 315 -9.13 -9.92 6.72
N VAL A 316 -9.53 -8.88 7.45
CA VAL A 316 -8.81 -8.36 8.62
C VAL A 316 -9.73 -8.41 9.84
N TYR A 317 -9.31 -9.15 10.87
CA TYR A 317 -10.12 -9.48 12.05
C TYR A 317 -9.39 -9.09 13.35
N PRO A 318 -10.07 -8.43 14.31
CA PRO A 318 -9.48 -8.09 15.60
C PRO A 318 -9.44 -9.32 16.51
N ILE A 319 -8.26 -9.63 17.04
CA ILE A 319 -8.05 -10.75 17.96
C ILE A 319 -8.18 -10.24 19.40
N LEU A 320 -9.07 -10.84 20.17
CA LEU A 320 -9.28 -10.48 21.57
C LEU A 320 -8.04 -10.81 22.44
N ASN A 321 -7.78 -9.97 23.43
CA ASN A 321 -6.84 -10.30 24.49
C ASN A 321 -7.45 -11.32 25.49
N PRO A 322 -6.64 -12.02 26.31
CA PRO A 322 -7.14 -13.08 27.19
C PRO A 322 -8.18 -12.63 28.23
N GLU A 323 -8.11 -11.39 28.72
CA GLU A 323 -9.09 -10.85 29.67
C GLU A 323 -10.44 -10.65 28.98
N ALA A 324 -10.46 -10.03 27.80
CA ALA A 324 -11.66 -9.83 27.01
C ALA A 324 -12.29 -11.15 26.53
N TYR A 325 -11.46 -12.12 26.15
CA TYR A 325 -11.90 -13.46 25.78
C TYR A 325 -12.64 -14.16 26.92
N GLU A 326 -12.05 -14.28 28.13
CA GLU A 326 -12.73 -14.92 29.26
C GLU A 326 -13.93 -14.10 29.78
N LYS A 327 -13.88 -12.76 29.70
CA LYS A 327 -15.01 -11.85 29.96
C LYS A 327 -16.21 -12.17 29.09
N TYR A 328 -16.05 -12.24 27.76
CA TYR A 328 -17.18 -12.52 26.86
C TYR A 328 -17.63 -13.99 26.92
N LYS A 329 -16.69 -14.94 27.02
CA LYS A 329 -16.98 -16.36 27.25
C LYS A 329 -17.80 -16.60 28.52
N SER A 330 -17.49 -15.89 29.61
CA SER A 330 -18.26 -15.93 30.87
C SER A 330 -19.67 -15.32 30.75
N LEU A 331 -19.82 -14.24 29.96
CA LEU A 331 -21.10 -13.54 29.78
C LEU A 331 -22.06 -14.25 28.81
N TYR A 332 -21.55 -14.90 27.76
CA TYR A 332 -22.34 -15.42 26.65
C TYR A 332 -22.23 -16.95 26.45
N GLY A 333 -21.26 -17.61 27.09
CA GLY A 333 -21.04 -19.06 27.00
C GLY A 333 -20.19 -19.51 25.81
N GLU A 334 -19.83 -18.59 24.90
CA GLU A 334 -19.19 -18.88 23.61
C GLU A 334 -17.68 -18.68 23.66
N SER A 335 -16.92 -19.55 23.02
CA SER A 335 -15.44 -19.55 23.05
C SER A 335 -14.84 -18.96 21.77
N ILE A 336 -15.16 -17.69 21.50
CA ILE A 336 -14.81 -16.97 20.27
C ILE A 336 -13.70 -15.95 20.54
N VAL A 337 -12.63 -15.98 19.74
CA VAL A 337 -11.49 -15.03 19.83
C VAL A 337 -11.58 -13.89 18.79
N ASP A 338 -12.40 -14.04 17.75
CA ASP A 338 -12.65 -13.01 16.74
C ASP A 338 -13.61 -11.94 17.26
N GLY A 339 -13.11 -10.72 17.43
CA GLY A 339 -13.91 -9.57 17.80
C GLY A 339 -14.90 -9.13 16.70
N TYR A 340 -14.69 -9.49 15.43
CA TYR A 340 -15.65 -9.20 14.36
C TYR A 340 -16.91 -10.06 14.49
N GLU A 341 -16.79 -11.36 14.78
CA GLU A 341 -17.94 -12.21 15.11
C GLU A 341 -18.70 -11.64 16.32
N TRP A 342 -18.03 -11.26 17.41
CA TRP A 342 -18.67 -10.60 18.56
C TRP A 342 -19.41 -9.30 18.17
N MET A 343 -18.83 -8.48 17.29
CA MET A 343 -19.46 -7.25 16.79
C MET A 343 -20.69 -7.51 15.92
N ASN A 344 -20.66 -8.50 15.01
CA ASN A 344 -21.69 -8.66 13.98
C ASN A 344 -22.79 -9.68 14.37
N LYS A 345 -22.43 -10.77 15.04
CA LYS A 345 -23.34 -11.88 15.41
C LYS A 345 -23.98 -11.66 16.79
N TYR A 346 -23.25 -11.06 17.72
CA TYR A 346 -23.69 -10.81 19.09
C TYR A 346 -23.97 -9.31 19.37
N ASN A 347 -23.71 -8.41 18.41
CA ASN A 347 -23.90 -6.96 18.52
C ASN A 347 -23.16 -6.34 19.74
N ILE A 348 -21.98 -6.87 20.06
CA ILE A 348 -21.14 -6.40 21.17
C ILE A 348 -20.17 -5.35 20.67
N ARG A 349 -20.12 -4.18 21.34
CA ARG A 349 -19.02 -3.23 21.13
C ARG A 349 -17.74 -3.75 21.79
N VAL A 350 -16.88 -4.37 21.00
CA VAL A 350 -15.47 -4.62 21.34
C VAL A 350 -14.74 -3.28 21.40
N MET A 351 -13.93 -3.04 22.44
CA MET A 351 -13.10 -1.85 22.58
C MET A 351 -11.67 -2.11 22.09
N GLN A 352 -10.91 -1.05 21.78
CA GLN A 352 -9.49 -1.19 21.45
C GLN A 352 -8.68 -1.81 22.61
N SER A 353 -9.10 -1.59 23.86
CA SER A 353 -8.55 -2.22 25.07
C SER A 353 -8.92 -3.69 25.25
N ASP A 354 -9.84 -4.23 24.44
CA ASP A 354 -10.22 -5.65 24.45
C ASP A 354 -9.39 -6.47 23.43
N ILE A 355 -8.53 -5.83 22.65
CA ILE A 355 -7.81 -6.40 21.49
C ILE A 355 -6.31 -6.54 21.83
N ILE A 356 -5.68 -7.65 21.42
CA ILE A 356 -4.22 -7.86 21.51
C ILE A 356 -3.50 -7.58 20.18
N GLY A 357 -4.23 -7.68 19.07
CA GLY A 357 -3.72 -7.38 17.72
C GLY A 357 -4.76 -7.72 16.66
N TRP A 358 -4.35 -7.70 15.40
CA TRP A 358 -5.23 -7.95 14.26
C TRP A 358 -4.64 -9.02 13.36
N VAL A 359 -5.43 -10.02 12.96
CA VAL A 359 -5.02 -10.96 11.91
C VAL A 359 -5.55 -10.48 10.56
N LYS A 360 -4.66 -10.36 9.58
CA LYS A 360 -5.00 -10.35 8.15
C LYS A 360 -4.83 -11.78 7.65
N ILE A 361 -5.91 -12.43 7.21
CA ILE A 361 -5.94 -13.86 6.88
C ILE A 361 -6.64 -14.13 5.55
N THR A 362 -6.07 -15.05 4.75
CA THR A 362 -6.70 -15.53 3.52
C THR A 362 -8.00 -16.26 3.84
N THR A 363 -9.11 -15.76 3.30
CA THR A 363 -10.47 -16.30 3.57
C THR A 363 -11.15 -16.88 2.33
N GLY A 364 -10.56 -16.67 1.15
CA GLY A 364 -11.10 -17.12 -0.12
C GLY A 364 -10.23 -16.76 -1.32
N HIS A 365 -10.72 -17.15 -2.49
CA HIS A 365 -10.10 -16.88 -3.78
C HIS A 365 -10.93 -15.88 -4.58
N TYR A 366 -10.38 -15.29 -5.64
CA TYR A 366 -11.17 -14.52 -6.58
C TYR A 366 -11.00 -15.01 -8.01
N LEU A 367 -12.11 -14.95 -8.75
CA LEU A 367 -12.21 -15.33 -10.15
C LEU A 367 -12.36 -14.08 -11.00
N THR A 368 -11.63 -14.02 -12.11
CA THR A 368 -11.76 -12.92 -13.07
C THR A 368 -13.18 -12.89 -13.70
N ARG A 369 -13.52 -11.83 -14.45
CA ARG A 369 -14.80 -11.70 -15.17
C ARG A 369 -15.17 -12.93 -16.02
N ASN A 370 -14.19 -13.61 -16.62
CA ASN A 370 -14.38 -14.83 -17.40
C ASN A 370 -14.20 -16.13 -16.58
N GLY A 371 -14.18 -16.06 -15.26
CA GLY A 371 -14.07 -17.22 -14.37
C GLY A 371 -12.66 -17.82 -14.26
N ARG A 372 -11.61 -17.09 -14.64
CA ARG A 372 -10.22 -17.59 -14.54
C ARG A 372 -9.76 -17.56 -13.08
N MET A 373 -9.20 -18.68 -12.60
CA MET A 373 -8.35 -18.69 -11.41
C MET A 373 -6.95 -18.21 -11.79
N ILE A 374 -6.39 -17.27 -11.02
CA ILE A 374 -5.05 -16.70 -11.29
C ILE A 374 -4.05 -16.84 -10.13
N ASP A 375 -4.41 -17.48 -9.01
CA ASP A 375 -3.47 -17.75 -7.92
C ASP A 375 -2.36 -18.72 -8.37
N GLY A 376 -1.10 -18.37 -8.15
CA GLY A 376 0.08 -19.05 -8.70
C GLY A 376 0.22 -18.98 -10.23
N VAL A 377 -0.77 -18.45 -10.95
CA VAL A 377 -0.87 -18.51 -12.42
C VAL A 377 -0.69 -17.15 -13.08
N GLY A 378 -1.23 -16.06 -12.52
CA GLY A 378 -1.14 -14.70 -13.06
C GLY A 378 -1.88 -14.47 -14.39
N LEU A 379 -1.96 -13.20 -14.78
CA LEU A 379 -2.41 -12.75 -16.08
C LEU A 379 -1.25 -12.77 -17.08
N ILE A 380 -1.55 -13.15 -18.31
CA ILE A 380 -0.63 -13.05 -19.45
C ILE A 380 -1.02 -11.77 -20.22
N PRO A 381 -0.07 -10.87 -20.52
CA PRO A 381 -0.36 -9.65 -21.25
C PRO A 381 -0.64 -9.95 -22.74
N ASP A 382 -1.58 -9.20 -23.32
CA ASP A 382 -1.94 -9.31 -24.75
C ASP A 382 -0.77 -8.91 -25.66
N PHE A 383 0.03 -7.95 -25.20
CA PHE A 383 1.28 -7.53 -25.84
C PHE A 383 2.45 -7.71 -24.89
N ALA A 384 3.11 -8.87 -25.00
CA ALA A 384 4.32 -9.17 -24.24
C ALA A 384 5.47 -8.23 -24.63
N VAL A 385 6.00 -7.49 -23.66
CA VAL A 385 7.12 -6.56 -23.78
C VAL A 385 7.98 -6.69 -22.52
N GLU A 386 9.29 -6.81 -22.69
CA GLU A 386 10.23 -6.78 -21.55
C GLU A 386 10.08 -5.46 -20.79
N ASP A 387 9.97 -5.52 -19.46
CA ASP A 387 9.95 -4.32 -18.63
C ASP A 387 11.33 -3.61 -18.68
N TYR A 388 11.35 -2.33 -18.34
CA TYR A 388 12.60 -1.57 -18.33
C TYR A 388 13.46 -1.90 -17.10
N SER A 389 14.76 -1.67 -17.22
CA SER A 389 15.71 -1.84 -16.13
C SER A 389 16.19 -0.49 -15.61
N LEU A 390 16.54 -0.44 -14.33
CA LEU A 390 17.18 0.73 -13.72
C LEU A 390 18.54 0.99 -14.40
N ILE A 391 18.80 2.23 -14.80
CA ILE A 391 20.09 2.62 -15.37
C ILE A 391 20.94 3.21 -14.25
N GLU A 392 22.05 2.54 -13.92
CA GLU A 392 22.90 2.87 -12.76
C GLU A 392 22.13 2.96 -11.43
N GLY A 393 21.08 2.14 -11.27
CA GLY A 393 20.19 2.14 -10.10
C GLY A 393 19.08 3.20 -10.15
N ILE A 394 18.99 4.00 -11.22
CA ILE A 394 18.00 5.07 -11.38
C ILE A 394 16.80 4.56 -12.19
N ASP A 395 15.60 4.74 -11.64
CA ASP A 395 14.34 4.62 -12.37
C ASP A 395 14.08 5.91 -13.17
N ILE A 396 13.96 5.79 -14.50
CA ILE A 396 13.65 6.87 -15.45
C ILE A 396 12.29 7.55 -15.18
N ASN A 397 11.31 6.80 -14.66
CA ASN A 397 9.97 7.28 -14.35
C ASN A 397 9.88 7.98 -12.98
N SER A 398 10.77 7.64 -12.04
CA SER A 398 10.94 8.36 -10.76
C SER A 398 11.45 9.80 -10.91
N ILE A 399 11.96 10.19 -12.09
CA ILE A 399 12.51 11.52 -12.33
C ILE A 399 11.36 12.51 -12.55
N LYS A 400 11.24 13.47 -11.62
CA LYS A 400 10.36 14.65 -11.74
C LYS A 400 10.90 15.59 -12.84
N GLU A 401 10.00 16.31 -13.49
CA GLU A 401 10.39 17.34 -14.48
C GLU A 401 10.84 18.62 -13.77
N LEU A 402 11.86 19.27 -14.32
CA LEU A 402 12.58 20.36 -13.66
C LEU A 402 11.82 21.69 -13.81
N GLY A 403 11.68 22.44 -12.72
CA GLY A 403 10.90 23.70 -12.66
C GLY A 403 11.60 24.90 -13.30
N SER A 404 10.87 25.76 -13.99
CA SER A 404 11.44 26.86 -14.80
C SER A 404 12.09 28.00 -14.01
N ASP A 405 11.71 28.21 -12.74
CA ASP A 405 11.68 29.57 -12.17
C ASP A 405 12.93 29.95 -11.34
N ARG A 406 13.69 28.96 -10.87
CA ARG A 406 14.90 29.14 -10.04
C ARG A 406 16.16 28.74 -10.80
N THR A 407 17.09 29.66 -11.04
CA THR A 407 18.47 29.30 -11.43
C THR A 407 19.20 28.76 -10.19
N ILE A 408 19.92 27.64 -10.33
CA ILE A 408 20.73 27.07 -9.25
C ILE A 408 22.20 27.12 -9.66
N GLU A 409 23.05 27.68 -8.80
CA GLU A 409 24.49 27.85 -9.01
C GLU A 409 25.30 26.88 -8.11
N LEU A 410 26.64 26.98 -8.14
CA LEU A 410 27.55 26.10 -7.40
C LEU A 410 27.25 26.09 -5.88
N ASN A 411 27.20 24.89 -5.30
CA ASN A 411 26.76 24.56 -3.94
C ASN A 411 25.26 24.79 -3.66
N GLY A 412 24.45 25.12 -4.66
CA GLY A 412 23.00 25.26 -4.50
C GLY A 412 22.27 23.91 -4.39
N VAL A 413 21.25 23.82 -3.54
CA VAL A 413 20.51 22.58 -3.23
C VAL A 413 19.08 22.64 -3.75
N GLY A 414 18.56 21.54 -4.31
CA GLY A 414 17.14 21.42 -4.68
C GLY A 414 16.75 20.13 -5.41
N ASN A 415 15.44 19.86 -5.50
CA ASN A 415 14.85 18.72 -6.21
C ASN A 415 15.15 18.75 -7.72
N ASP A 416 15.30 19.94 -8.31
CA ASP A 416 15.72 20.12 -9.70
C ASP A 416 17.16 19.66 -9.95
N VAL A 417 18.05 19.81 -8.96
CA VAL A 417 19.44 19.36 -9.05
C VAL A 417 19.49 17.84 -9.11
N TYR A 418 18.84 17.17 -8.16
CA TYR A 418 18.71 15.71 -8.12
C TYR A 418 18.12 15.12 -9.41
N SER A 419 17.13 15.81 -9.98
CA SER A 419 16.52 15.42 -11.26
C SER A 419 17.47 15.64 -12.44
N CYS A 420 18.20 16.77 -12.46
CA CYS A 420 19.27 17.04 -13.42
C CYS A 420 20.38 15.98 -13.38
N GLU A 421 20.90 15.68 -12.20
CA GLU A 421 21.96 14.69 -11.96
C GLU A 421 21.56 13.31 -12.44
N LYS A 422 20.33 12.86 -12.13
CA LYS A 422 19.79 11.60 -12.64
C LYS A 422 19.74 11.57 -14.18
N ILE A 423 19.29 12.65 -14.83
CA ILE A 423 19.24 12.73 -16.31
C ILE A 423 20.65 12.72 -16.90
N LEU A 424 21.58 13.52 -16.35
CA LEU A 424 22.98 13.57 -16.79
C LEU A 424 23.66 12.21 -16.63
N LYS A 425 23.46 11.53 -15.50
CA LYS A 425 24.03 10.20 -15.24
C LYS A 425 23.50 9.13 -16.19
N ILE A 426 22.18 9.07 -16.40
CA ILE A 426 21.55 8.19 -17.41
C ILE A 426 22.09 8.44 -18.83
N LYS A 427 22.48 9.69 -19.14
CA LYS A 427 23.08 10.06 -20.44
C LYS A 427 24.60 9.84 -20.52
N GLY A 428 25.25 9.28 -19.50
CA GLY A 428 26.68 8.99 -19.49
C GLY A 428 27.58 10.21 -19.27
N TYR A 429 27.09 11.23 -18.56
CA TYR A 429 27.94 12.30 -18.01
C TYR A 429 28.50 11.86 -16.66
N ASP A 430 29.74 12.28 -16.36
CA ASP A 430 30.43 11.92 -15.12
C ASP A 430 29.82 12.67 -13.93
N ILE A 431 28.92 12.00 -13.21
CA ILE A 431 28.17 12.46 -12.04
C ILE A 431 28.37 11.42 -10.93
N ASP A 432 28.54 11.85 -9.68
CA ASP A 432 28.64 10.94 -8.52
C ASP A 432 27.25 10.40 -8.12
N THR A 433 27.03 9.97 -6.88
CA THR A 433 25.68 9.58 -6.46
C THR A 433 24.83 10.83 -6.34
N PRO A 434 23.70 10.98 -7.08
CA PRO A 434 22.86 12.17 -6.98
C PRO A 434 22.41 12.43 -5.54
N ASP A 435 22.65 13.63 -5.02
CA ASP A 435 22.48 14.00 -3.61
C ASP A 435 21.75 15.34 -3.39
N ASN A 436 21.22 15.92 -4.48
CA ASN A 436 20.53 17.21 -4.54
C ASN A 436 21.45 18.45 -4.48
N ILE A 437 22.78 18.31 -4.44
CA ILE A 437 23.74 19.42 -4.27
C ILE A 437 24.46 19.70 -5.60
N LEU A 438 24.36 20.93 -6.13
CA LEU A 438 25.04 21.31 -7.37
C LEU A 438 26.52 21.56 -7.11
N ASP A 439 27.29 20.48 -6.94
CA ASP A 439 28.71 20.51 -6.61
C ASP A 439 29.60 20.92 -7.82
N ALA A 440 30.93 20.90 -7.62
CA ALA A 440 31.88 21.19 -8.69
C ALA A 440 31.80 20.20 -9.86
N LYS A 441 31.54 18.91 -9.59
CA LYS A 441 31.45 17.86 -10.60
C LYS A 441 30.16 17.96 -11.41
N THR A 442 29.01 18.12 -10.75
CA THR A 442 27.72 18.41 -11.38
C THR A 442 27.78 19.72 -12.18
N SER A 443 28.51 20.75 -11.72
CA SER A 443 28.76 21.98 -12.49
C SER A 443 29.61 21.74 -13.76
N ASP A 444 30.66 20.91 -13.70
CA ASP A 444 31.48 20.58 -14.88
C ASP A 444 30.73 19.67 -15.88
N ALA A 445 29.94 18.73 -15.39
CA ALA A 445 29.02 17.94 -16.22
C ALA A 445 27.97 18.83 -16.91
N LEU A 446 27.42 19.83 -16.20
CA LEU A 446 26.53 20.85 -16.78
C LEU A 446 27.22 21.66 -17.89
N LYS A 447 28.48 22.10 -17.69
CA LYS A 447 29.25 22.82 -18.73
C LYS A 447 29.40 21.99 -20.00
N LYS A 448 29.71 20.70 -19.85
CA LYS A 448 29.82 19.75 -20.96
C LYS A 448 28.47 19.56 -21.65
N TYR A 449 27.40 19.29 -20.89
CA TYR A 449 26.04 19.14 -21.42
C TYR A 449 25.56 20.37 -22.20
N GLN A 450 25.82 21.57 -21.67
CA GLN A 450 25.47 22.83 -22.33
C GLN A 450 26.22 23.01 -23.66
N ALA A 451 27.50 22.63 -23.73
CA ALA A 451 28.27 22.62 -24.97
C ALA A 451 27.74 21.58 -25.97
N ASP A 452 27.48 20.35 -25.53
CA ASP A 452 26.94 19.25 -26.35
C ASP A 452 25.53 19.57 -26.89
N LYS A 453 24.76 20.43 -26.19
CA LYS A 453 23.45 20.95 -26.61
C LYS A 453 23.50 22.26 -27.41
N GLY A 454 24.68 22.87 -27.59
CA GLY A 454 24.83 24.14 -28.30
C GLY A 454 24.17 25.34 -27.60
N ILE A 455 23.97 25.27 -26.28
CA ILE A 455 23.44 26.36 -25.46
C ILE A 455 24.57 27.09 -24.70
N LYS A 456 24.25 28.16 -23.98
CA LYS A 456 25.25 28.96 -23.26
C LYS A 456 25.91 28.10 -22.17
N VAL A 457 27.22 27.90 -22.28
CA VAL A 457 28.03 27.23 -21.25
C VAL A 457 28.16 28.16 -20.03
N THR A 458 27.65 27.71 -18.90
CA THR A 458 27.62 28.43 -17.62
C THR A 458 28.03 27.53 -16.44
N GLY A 459 27.68 26.24 -16.48
CA GLY A 459 27.80 25.35 -15.33
C GLY A 459 26.79 25.59 -14.21
N VAL A 460 25.73 26.36 -14.50
CA VAL A 460 24.60 26.60 -13.59
C VAL A 460 23.34 26.00 -14.19
N LEU A 461 22.43 25.53 -13.34
CA LEU A 461 21.16 24.93 -13.75
C LEU A 461 20.11 26.02 -14.01
N ASP A 462 20.27 26.72 -15.13
CA ASP A 462 19.34 27.75 -15.60
C ASP A 462 18.12 27.16 -16.36
N GLY A 463 17.06 27.96 -16.52
CA GLY A 463 15.84 27.53 -17.20
C GLY A 463 16.03 27.07 -18.65
N THR A 464 17.07 27.54 -19.35
CA THR A 464 17.40 27.04 -20.71
C THR A 464 17.93 25.61 -20.65
N THR A 465 18.80 25.35 -19.68
CA THR A 465 19.40 24.04 -19.43
C THR A 465 18.34 23.05 -18.92
N LYS A 466 17.50 23.45 -17.97
CA LYS A 466 16.36 22.66 -17.48
C LYS A 466 15.38 22.27 -18.59
N ASN A 467 15.02 23.20 -19.47
CA ASN A 467 14.14 22.88 -20.60
C ASN A 467 14.75 21.81 -21.53
N LYS A 468 16.07 21.85 -21.78
CA LYS A 468 16.74 20.78 -22.55
C LYS A 468 16.87 19.46 -21.80
N LEU A 469 16.99 19.49 -20.48
CA LEU A 469 16.94 18.28 -19.64
C LEU A 469 15.54 17.66 -19.62
N ASN A 470 14.47 18.46 -19.60
CA ASN A 470 13.08 17.98 -19.71
C ASN A 470 12.77 17.42 -21.11
N GLU A 471 13.27 18.04 -22.19
CA GLU A 471 13.22 17.46 -23.54
C GLU A 471 13.93 16.10 -23.59
N ASP A 472 15.15 16.01 -23.02
CA ASP A 472 15.89 14.75 -22.94
C ASP A 472 15.16 13.69 -22.11
N LEU A 473 14.63 14.05 -20.95
CA LEU A 473 13.92 13.15 -20.04
C LEU A 473 12.71 12.51 -20.72
N ASN A 474 11.90 13.30 -21.44
CA ASN A 474 10.75 12.77 -22.15
C ASN A 474 11.14 11.86 -23.32
N ASN A 475 12.21 12.20 -24.07
CA ASN A 475 12.76 11.28 -25.07
C ASN A 475 13.32 9.99 -24.44
N LEU A 476 14.00 10.09 -23.29
CA LEU A 476 14.57 8.96 -22.56
C LEU A 476 13.48 8.02 -22.03
N ARG A 477 12.39 8.55 -21.45
CA ARG A 477 11.22 7.75 -21.02
C ARG A 477 10.72 6.87 -22.17
N PHE A 478 10.42 7.42 -23.35
CA PHE A 478 9.97 6.63 -24.51
C PHE A 478 11.04 5.73 -25.13
N THR A 479 12.33 5.95 -24.84
CA THR A 479 13.43 5.10 -25.34
C THR A 479 13.73 3.92 -24.42
N ILE A 480 13.56 4.11 -23.10
CA ILE A 480 13.91 3.14 -22.06
C ILE A 480 12.68 2.32 -21.65
N ASP A 481 11.53 2.97 -21.43
CA ASP A 481 10.27 2.35 -21.05
C ASP A 481 9.55 1.76 -22.27
N LYS A 482 10.04 0.59 -22.71
CA LYS A 482 9.47 -0.16 -23.84
C LYS A 482 7.96 -0.43 -23.65
N PRO A 483 7.46 -0.84 -22.46
CA PRO A 483 6.02 -1.02 -22.24
C PRO A 483 5.20 0.26 -22.46
N LEU A 484 5.62 1.40 -21.89
CA LEU A 484 4.93 2.69 -22.07
C LEU A 484 4.91 3.12 -23.55
N ALA A 485 6.06 3.04 -24.21
CA ALA A 485 6.17 3.36 -25.63
C ALA A 485 5.26 2.47 -26.50
N LYS A 486 5.20 1.16 -26.21
CA LYS A 486 4.35 0.22 -26.94
C LYS A 486 2.86 0.44 -26.67
N ALA A 487 2.47 0.76 -25.45
CA ALA A 487 1.08 1.09 -25.13
C ALA A 487 0.60 2.34 -25.89
N ILE A 488 1.41 3.39 -25.97
CA ILE A 488 1.09 4.62 -26.73
C ILE A 488 1.07 4.35 -28.24
N GLU A 489 1.99 3.54 -28.77
CA GLU A 489 1.98 3.09 -30.17
C GLU A 489 0.63 2.41 -30.51
N LEU A 490 0.23 1.43 -29.70
CA LEU A 490 -1.02 0.67 -29.90
C LEU A 490 -2.27 1.56 -29.77
N LEU A 491 -2.33 2.44 -28.77
CA LEU A 491 -3.43 3.39 -28.61
C LEU A 491 -3.54 4.38 -29.77
N LYS A 492 -2.43 4.72 -30.45
CA LYS A 492 -2.43 5.61 -31.63
C LYS A 492 -2.86 4.90 -32.94
N LEU A 493 -2.92 3.57 -32.96
CA LEU A 493 -3.55 2.79 -34.04
C LEU A 493 -5.08 2.70 -33.91
N LEU A 494 -5.63 2.94 -32.71
CA LEU A 494 -7.06 2.88 -32.41
C LEU A 494 -7.68 4.29 -32.53
N ASN A 495 -8.10 4.63 -33.76
CA ASN A 495 -8.76 5.89 -34.12
C ASN A 495 -10.23 5.68 -34.51
#